data_AF-V8C9B2-F1
#
_entry.id   AF-V8C9B2-F1
#
_cell.length_a   1.000
_cell.length_b   1.000
_cell.length_c   1.000
_cell.angle_alpha   90.00
_cell.angle_beta   90.00
_cell.angle_gamma   90.00
#
_symmetry.space_group_name_H-M   'P 1'
#
loop_
_entity.id
_entity.type
_entity.pdbx_description
1 polymer ?
#
loop_
_entity_poly.entity_id
_entity_poly.type
_entity_poly.pdbx_seq_one_letter_code
_entity_poly.pdbx_strand_id
1 'polypeptide(L)'
;MSVQNCCIASEESISQNLATRLNEAYSHSEITRYGKVAYIDSYGYEKDGIYEHFLYKNALEFVDLYSDFGGLDLSKYCAMVLGMSIDEVALWKHREKLYEFLDNGGIVISFCHNYTKILPNNSGYIKSPVEIRDREIKLVGHSLTNGIREYDINYRRGVKGFFNRGYFEIDEKDCEVFLRDSEGKVVGYIDRISTRGVIVSTAGADLLTFGVFENNSARRLGLNLFKWLAQELKQRESNKICLASRLAQNLISEENQSGLFHFDCDIIASQTPQNPLRKNPKLKNAIITGGASYERNFFYNKDAKYAHFFDKRIYHKQAKDTDFSEFDYIVIASRANPRFLLPCKDKFLDFLKNGGSIVSFGEITQDYLPNIAWKEYGVNFWWWLSEGADMPFVVCESGKSLFEKMSLFTAKWHYHGAFYPPKDCINILQNELGEAIIYKDISFKGGLYVTSLDPDFHLGQGFMPKTEPFFDNFMEWIENDILKHKLGHKLEHKEAK
;
A
#
# COMPACT_ATOMS: atom_id res chain seq x y z
N MET A 1 66.52 -6.36 8.39
CA MET A 1 65.08 -6.61 8.64
C MET A 1 64.32 -5.38 8.16
N SER A 2 63.78 -5.40 6.94
CA SER A 2 62.91 -4.32 6.45
C SER A 2 61.48 -4.61 6.90
N VAL A 3 60.96 -3.77 7.80
CA VAL A 3 59.55 -3.80 8.16
C VAL A 3 58.78 -3.19 6.99
N GLN A 4 57.98 -4.03 6.35
CA GLN A 4 57.13 -3.68 5.22
C GLN A 4 55.99 -2.79 5.75
N ASN A 5 56.03 -1.50 5.43
CA ASN A 5 54.93 -0.56 5.72
C ASN A 5 53.71 -0.99 4.92
N CYS A 6 52.79 -1.68 5.57
CA CYS A 6 51.47 -1.95 5.03
C CYS A 6 50.67 -0.65 5.10
N CYS A 7 50.51 0.05 3.96
CA CYS A 7 49.66 1.22 3.86
C CYS A 7 48.20 0.81 4.11
N ILE A 8 47.68 1.14 5.30
CA ILE A 8 46.26 1.01 5.60
C ILE A 8 45.56 2.17 4.87
N ALA A 9 44.74 1.86 3.86
CA ALA A 9 43.91 2.86 3.20
C ALA A 9 42.93 3.49 4.21
N SER A 10 42.68 4.80 4.10
CA SER A 10 41.71 5.49 4.96
C SER A 10 40.30 4.96 4.74
N GLU A 11 39.44 5.00 5.76
CA GLU A 11 38.03 4.57 5.67
C GLU A 11 37.28 5.26 4.52
N GLU A 12 37.60 6.54 4.27
CA GLU A 12 37.02 7.32 3.17
C GLU A 12 37.44 6.79 1.79
N SER A 13 38.71 6.40 1.63
CA SER A 13 39.22 5.77 0.39
C SER A 13 38.58 4.41 0.15
N ILE A 14 38.37 3.62 1.20
CA ILE A 14 37.70 2.30 1.12
C ILE A 14 36.23 2.47 0.73
N SER A 15 35.54 3.43 1.35
CA SER A 15 34.14 3.74 1.06
C SER A 15 33.93 4.21 -0.39
N GLN A 16 34.79 5.10 -0.88
CA GLN A 16 34.76 5.56 -2.28
C GLN A 16 35.03 4.42 -3.26
N ASN A 17 36.02 3.56 -2.98
CA ASN A 17 36.31 2.39 -3.83
C ASN A 17 35.11 1.42 -3.89
N LEU A 18 34.48 1.15 -2.74
CA LEU A 18 33.29 0.30 -2.67
C LEU A 18 32.13 0.90 -3.48
N ALA A 19 31.86 2.20 -3.33
CA ALA A 19 30.80 2.89 -4.06
C ALA A 19 30.99 2.79 -5.58
N THR A 20 32.23 2.99 -6.07
CA THR A 20 32.57 2.85 -7.49
C THR A 20 32.33 1.42 -7.98
N ARG A 21 32.83 0.41 -7.26
CA ARG A 21 32.64 -1.01 -7.63
C ARG A 21 31.17 -1.43 -7.66
N LEU A 22 30.37 -0.94 -6.71
CA LEU A 22 28.92 -1.19 -6.71
C LEU A 22 28.23 -0.52 -7.89
N ASN A 23 28.60 0.72 -8.21
CA ASN A 23 28.04 1.43 -9.37
C ASN A 23 28.39 0.73 -10.69
N GLU A 24 29.60 0.19 -10.84
CA GLU A 24 29.99 -0.60 -12.02
C GLU A 24 29.19 -1.92 -12.10
N ALA A 25 29.14 -2.65 -10.99
CA ALA A 25 28.45 -3.95 -10.91
C ALA A 25 26.94 -3.85 -11.17
N TYR A 26 26.31 -2.74 -10.77
CA TYR A 26 24.88 -2.47 -10.93
C TYR A 26 24.64 -1.23 -11.81
N SER A 27 25.44 -1.06 -12.85
CA SER A 27 25.31 0.06 -13.80
C SER A 27 24.05 -0.04 -14.66
N HIS A 28 23.57 -1.27 -14.90
CA HIS A 28 22.41 -1.57 -15.75
C HIS A 28 22.50 -0.95 -17.15
N SER A 29 23.70 -0.86 -17.72
CA SER A 29 23.96 -0.29 -19.06
C SER A 29 23.18 -0.99 -20.17
N GLU A 30 22.91 -2.29 -20.02
CA GLU A 30 22.10 -3.08 -20.95
C GLU A 30 20.63 -2.63 -21.00
N ILE A 31 20.13 -1.99 -19.94
CA ILE A 31 18.80 -1.39 -19.85
C ILE A 31 18.89 0.09 -20.23
N THR A 32 19.77 0.86 -19.59
CA THR A 32 19.79 2.33 -19.69
C THR A 32 20.14 2.85 -21.07
N ARG A 33 20.78 2.04 -21.93
CA ARG A 33 20.94 2.34 -23.36
C ARG A 33 19.62 2.48 -24.13
N TYR A 34 18.53 1.92 -23.62
CA TYR A 34 17.18 2.05 -24.17
C TYR A 34 16.35 3.14 -23.48
N GLY A 35 16.86 3.74 -22.41
CA GLY A 35 16.13 4.67 -21.54
C GLY A 35 16.08 4.22 -20.08
N LYS A 36 15.63 5.10 -19.19
CA LYS A 36 15.42 4.80 -17.76
C LYS A 36 14.20 3.92 -17.55
N VAL A 37 14.00 3.46 -16.31
CA VAL A 37 12.80 2.77 -15.88
C VAL A 37 12.05 3.67 -14.90
N ALA A 38 10.88 4.18 -15.31
CA ALA A 38 10.08 5.05 -14.46
C ALA A 38 9.43 4.23 -13.34
N TYR A 39 9.68 4.57 -12.08
CA TYR A 39 9.01 4.00 -10.92
C TYR A 39 7.91 4.97 -10.48
N ILE A 40 6.65 4.65 -10.84
CA ILE A 40 5.51 5.51 -10.54
C ILE A 40 4.95 5.14 -9.17
N ASP A 41 4.83 6.13 -8.29
CA ASP A 41 4.25 5.96 -6.95
C ASP A 41 3.43 7.19 -6.55
N SER A 42 2.52 6.99 -5.61
CA SER A 42 1.67 8.01 -5.03
C SER A 42 2.13 8.52 -3.67
N TYR A 43 3.11 7.89 -2.99
CA TYR A 43 3.49 8.29 -1.63
C TYR A 43 4.57 9.39 -1.54
N GLY A 44 5.01 9.92 -2.68
CA GLY A 44 6.07 10.92 -2.75
C GLY A 44 7.47 10.30 -2.71
N TYR A 45 8.48 11.15 -2.85
CA TYR A 45 9.88 10.72 -2.81
C TYR A 45 10.34 10.44 -1.38
N GLU A 46 10.98 9.31 -1.19
CA GLU A 46 11.59 8.82 0.04
C GLU A 46 13.08 8.59 -0.24
N LYS A 47 13.93 9.15 0.63
CA LYS A 47 15.39 9.06 0.51
C LYS A 47 15.91 7.63 0.50
N ASP A 48 15.21 6.73 1.20
CA ASP A 48 15.56 5.31 1.31
C ASP A 48 14.64 4.42 0.45
N GLY A 49 13.93 5.02 -0.51
CA GLY A 49 13.04 4.33 -1.44
C GLY A 49 13.78 3.33 -2.34
N ILE A 50 13.03 2.39 -2.92
CA ILE A 50 13.61 1.32 -3.75
C ILE A 50 14.40 1.83 -4.96
N TYR A 51 14.03 2.99 -5.49
CA TYR A 51 14.72 3.71 -6.56
C TYR A 51 16.05 4.33 -6.13
N GLU A 52 16.34 4.49 -4.84
CA GLU A 52 17.65 4.90 -4.33
C GLU A 52 18.53 3.71 -3.92
N HIS A 53 17.95 2.51 -3.86
CA HIS A 53 18.68 1.31 -3.48
C HIS A 53 19.80 1.01 -4.49
N PHE A 54 21.00 0.66 -4.01
CA PHE A 54 22.20 0.49 -4.86
C PHE A 54 22.05 -0.55 -5.98
N LEU A 55 21.12 -1.51 -5.80
CA LEU A 55 20.82 -2.52 -6.82
C LEU A 55 20.05 -1.95 -8.02
N TYR A 56 19.36 -0.81 -7.88
CA TYR A 56 18.38 -0.33 -8.87
C TYR A 56 18.56 1.14 -9.28
N LYS A 57 19.16 1.98 -8.43
CA LYS A 57 19.27 3.43 -8.61
C LYS A 57 19.88 3.93 -9.92
N ASN A 58 20.71 3.10 -10.55
CA ASN A 58 21.33 3.47 -11.82
C ASN A 58 20.36 3.33 -13.01
N ALA A 59 19.25 2.61 -12.86
CA ALA A 59 18.24 2.40 -13.89
C ALA A 59 16.84 2.90 -13.52
N LEU A 60 16.44 2.85 -12.24
CA LEU A 60 15.17 3.41 -11.79
C LEU A 60 15.22 4.93 -11.70
N GLU A 61 14.07 5.55 -11.92
CA GLU A 61 13.82 6.97 -11.69
C GLU A 61 12.44 7.13 -11.05
N PHE A 62 12.37 7.76 -9.87
CA PHE A 62 11.10 8.03 -9.22
C PHE A 62 10.28 9.05 -10.00
N VAL A 63 8.98 8.79 -10.14
CA VAL A 63 8.01 9.73 -10.72
C VAL A 63 6.79 9.81 -9.80
N ASP A 64 6.48 11.02 -9.32
CA ASP A 64 5.28 11.25 -8.52
C ASP A 64 4.04 11.17 -9.41
N LEU A 65 3.11 10.30 -9.03
CA LEU A 65 1.85 10.09 -9.76
C LEU A 65 1.03 11.38 -9.88
N TYR A 66 1.04 12.23 -8.85
CA TYR A 66 0.13 13.36 -8.76
C TYR A 66 0.65 14.62 -9.45
N SER A 67 1.96 14.89 -9.38
CA SER A 67 2.54 16.10 -10.00
C SER A 67 3.20 15.83 -11.34
N ASP A 68 3.86 14.68 -11.50
CA ASP A 68 4.84 14.54 -12.57
C ASP A 68 4.33 13.64 -13.69
N PHE A 69 3.63 12.56 -13.33
CA PHE A 69 3.22 11.52 -14.28
C PHE A 69 2.38 12.05 -15.46
N GLY A 70 1.46 12.97 -15.20
CA GLY A 70 0.61 13.57 -16.24
C GLY A 70 1.40 14.27 -17.35
N GLY A 71 2.47 15.00 -17.00
CA GLY A 71 3.33 15.73 -17.92
C GLY A 71 4.60 14.99 -18.36
N LEU A 72 4.85 13.80 -17.81
CA LEU A 72 6.05 13.00 -18.08
C LEU A 72 6.30 12.76 -19.58
N ASP A 73 7.51 13.03 -20.05
CA ASP A 73 7.95 12.63 -21.39
C ASP A 73 8.31 11.14 -21.40
N LEU A 74 7.42 10.34 -21.98
CA LEU A 74 7.54 8.88 -22.02
C LEU A 74 8.72 8.39 -22.87
N SER A 75 9.24 9.20 -23.81
CA SER A 75 10.31 8.79 -24.73
C SER A 75 11.64 8.52 -24.02
N LYS A 76 11.80 9.00 -22.78
CA LYS A 76 12.98 8.80 -21.93
C LYS A 76 13.03 7.43 -21.27
N TYR A 77 11.91 6.70 -21.27
CA TYR A 77 11.76 5.48 -20.49
C TYR A 77 11.57 4.26 -21.38
N CYS A 78 12.29 3.18 -21.07
CA CYS A 78 12.12 1.89 -21.74
C CYS A 78 11.09 1.00 -21.04
N ALA A 79 10.85 1.25 -19.74
CA ALA A 79 9.87 0.54 -18.94
C ALA A 79 9.28 1.44 -17.86
N MET A 80 8.15 1.00 -17.31
CA MET A 80 7.46 1.65 -16.21
C MET A 80 7.10 0.62 -15.14
N VAL A 81 7.37 0.90 -13.88
CA VAL A 81 6.97 0.11 -12.72
C VAL A 81 5.82 0.82 -12.02
N LEU A 82 4.74 0.08 -11.73
CA LEU A 82 3.61 0.54 -10.93
C LEU A 82 3.66 -0.16 -9.57
N GLY A 83 3.84 0.61 -8.50
CA GLY A 83 3.97 0.09 -7.14
C GLY A 83 2.70 -0.63 -6.64
N MET A 84 2.87 -1.57 -5.70
CA MET A 84 1.76 -2.36 -5.13
C MET A 84 0.69 -1.49 -4.44
N SER A 85 1.12 -0.44 -3.74
CA SER A 85 0.26 0.43 -2.95
C SER A 85 -0.15 1.71 -3.67
N ILE A 86 0.13 1.82 -4.97
CA ILE A 86 -0.18 3.03 -5.73
C ILE A 86 -1.68 3.36 -5.67
N ASP A 87 -2.00 4.65 -5.67
CA ASP A 87 -3.38 5.13 -5.84
C ASP A 87 -3.89 4.79 -7.25
N GLU A 88 -4.57 3.65 -7.38
CA GLU A 88 -5.10 3.17 -8.66
C GLU A 88 -6.24 4.04 -9.19
N VAL A 89 -6.95 4.81 -8.33
CA VAL A 89 -7.99 5.77 -8.75
C VAL A 89 -7.36 6.94 -9.50
N ALA A 90 -6.28 7.50 -8.95
CA ALA A 90 -5.53 8.55 -9.61
C ALA A 90 -4.82 8.02 -10.85
N LEU A 91 -4.24 6.83 -10.78
CA LEU A 91 -3.59 6.19 -11.92
C LEU A 91 -4.57 5.98 -13.08
N TRP A 92 -5.81 5.55 -12.78
CA TRP A 92 -6.85 5.33 -13.80
C TRP A 92 -7.17 6.60 -14.62
N LYS A 93 -7.03 7.80 -14.03
CA LYS A 93 -7.19 9.07 -14.74
C LYS A 93 -6.11 9.30 -15.80
N HIS A 94 -4.98 8.59 -15.70
CA HIS A 94 -3.87 8.60 -16.64
C HIS A 94 -3.82 7.33 -17.51
N ARG A 95 -4.89 6.53 -17.57
CA ARG A 95 -4.91 5.28 -18.33
C ARG A 95 -4.50 5.48 -19.79
N GLU A 96 -5.01 6.50 -20.48
CA GLU A 96 -4.68 6.72 -21.91
C GLU A 96 -3.16 6.88 -22.13
N LYS A 97 -2.46 7.48 -21.17
CA LYS A 97 -0.99 7.60 -21.20
C LYS A 97 -0.28 6.26 -21.01
N LEU A 98 -0.82 5.36 -20.19
CA LEU A 98 -0.32 3.99 -20.06
C LEU A 98 -0.54 3.19 -21.35
N TYR A 99 -1.71 3.36 -21.99
CA TYR A 99 -2.02 2.71 -23.26
C TYR A 99 -1.10 3.25 -24.36
N GLU A 100 -0.89 4.56 -24.45
CA GLU A 100 0.07 5.17 -25.38
C GLU A 100 1.48 4.58 -25.20
N PHE A 101 1.94 4.43 -23.95
CA PHE A 101 3.25 3.85 -23.66
C PHE A 101 3.35 2.40 -24.16
N LEU A 102 2.33 1.58 -23.88
CA LEU A 102 2.25 0.19 -24.34
C LEU A 102 2.14 0.09 -25.86
N ASP A 103 1.30 0.91 -26.49
CA ASP A 103 1.13 0.96 -27.94
C ASP A 103 2.41 1.41 -28.64
N ASN A 104 3.23 2.26 -28.02
CA ASN A 104 4.55 2.61 -28.55
C ASN A 104 5.62 1.52 -28.30
N GLY A 105 5.21 0.38 -27.75
CA GLY A 105 6.05 -0.80 -27.55
C GLY A 105 6.83 -0.78 -26.25
N GLY A 106 6.47 0.08 -25.30
CA GLY A 106 7.02 0.13 -23.94
C GLY A 106 6.66 -1.09 -23.10
N ILE A 107 7.30 -1.22 -21.95
CA ILE A 107 7.11 -2.34 -21.02
C ILE A 107 6.52 -1.82 -19.70
N VAL A 108 5.34 -2.30 -19.32
CA VAL A 108 4.73 -1.98 -18.01
C VAL A 108 4.87 -3.16 -17.07
N ILE A 109 5.47 -2.92 -15.91
CA ILE A 109 5.63 -3.88 -14.81
C ILE A 109 4.69 -3.44 -13.68
N SER A 110 3.58 -4.13 -13.51
CA SER A 110 2.54 -3.79 -12.54
C SER A 110 2.55 -4.76 -11.35
N PHE A 111 2.82 -4.22 -10.18
CA PHE A 111 2.62 -4.92 -8.90
C PHE A 111 1.27 -4.57 -8.27
N CYS A 112 0.43 -3.83 -8.98
CA CYS A 112 -0.88 -3.40 -8.49
C CYS A 112 -1.84 -4.58 -8.35
N HIS A 113 -2.92 -4.38 -7.60
CA HIS A 113 -4.05 -5.30 -7.63
C HIS A 113 -4.92 -5.09 -8.89
N ASN A 114 -4.71 -4.00 -9.63
CA ASN A 114 -5.41 -3.70 -10.88
C ASN A 114 -6.94 -3.74 -10.70
N TYR A 115 -7.45 -3.31 -9.56
CA TYR A 115 -8.89 -3.35 -9.27
C TYR A 115 -9.66 -2.35 -10.13
N THR A 116 -8.97 -1.33 -10.67
CA THR A 116 -9.53 -0.39 -11.65
C THR A 116 -9.47 -0.92 -13.08
N LYS A 117 -8.92 -2.13 -13.29
CA LYS A 117 -8.69 -2.77 -14.60
C LYS A 117 -7.98 -1.83 -15.58
N ILE A 118 -6.95 -1.15 -15.09
CA ILE A 118 -6.23 -0.13 -15.86
C ILE A 118 -5.36 -0.71 -16.98
N LEU A 119 -5.05 -2.01 -16.92
CA LEU A 119 -4.27 -2.70 -17.94
C LEU A 119 -5.19 -3.56 -18.82
N PRO A 120 -4.88 -3.70 -20.12
CA PRO A 120 -5.63 -4.59 -21.00
C PRO A 120 -5.46 -6.06 -20.57
N ASN A 121 -6.43 -6.89 -20.94
CA ASN A 121 -6.46 -8.34 -20.65
C ASN A 121 -6.18 -8.68 -19.16
N ASN A 122 -6.73 -7.88 -18.26
CA ASN A 122 -6.61 -8.08 -16.81
C ASN A 122 -8.01 -8.27 -16.19
N SER A 123 -8.20 -9.35 -15.43
CA SER A 123 -9.45 -9.62 -14.70
C SER A 123 -9.69 -8.70 -13.50
N GLY A 124 -8.64 -8.05 -13.02
CA GLY A 124 -8.56 -7.48 -11.68
C GLY A 124 -8.20 -8.54 -10.64
N TYR A 125 -7.61 -8.10 -9.54
CA TYR A 125 -7.25 -8.96 -8.42
C TYR A 125 -8.46 -9.69 -7.82
N ILE A 126 -8.27 -10.99 -7.60
CA ILE A 126 -9.22 -11.85 -6.88
C ILE A 126 -8.56 -12.29 -5.58
N LYS A 127 -9.19 -11.99 -4.45
CA LYS A 127 -8.74 -12.48 -3.14
C LYS A 127 -8.87 -14.00 -3.11
N SER A 128 -7.83 -14.69 -2.64
CA SER A 128 -7.91 -16.15 -2.47
C SER A 128 -8.89 -16.53 -1.36
N PRO A 129 -9.74 -17.56 -1.56
CA PRO A 129 -10.53 -18.14 -0.48
C PRO A 129 -9.70 -19.03 0.45
N VAL A 130 -8.47 -19.41 0.06
CA VAL A 130 -7.58 -20.21 0.89
C VAL A 130 -6.90 -19.33 1.92
N GLU A 131 -6.96 -19.74 3.18
CA GLU A 131 -6.31 -19.06 4.27
C GLU A 131 -4.80 -18.91 4.04
N ILE A 132 -4.25 -17.76 4.39
CA ILE A 132 -2.87 -17.38 4.04
C ILE A 132 -1.82 -18.30 4.65
N ARG A 133 -2.11 -18.90 5.81
CA ARG A 133 -1.25 -19.89 6.43
C ARG A 133 -1.09 -21.13 5.55
N ASP A 134 -2.14 -21.48 4.80
CA ASP A 134 -2.22 -22.74 4.06
C ASP A 134 -1.87 -22.53 2.58
N ARG A 135 -2.15 -21.35 2.01
CA ARG A 135 -1.87 -21.01 0.60
C ARG A 135 -0.39 -20.80 0.28
N GLU A 136 0.20 -21.47 -0.70
CA GLU A 136 1.61 -21.24 -1.08
C GLU A 136 1.76 -20.67 -2.48
N ILE A 137 2.77 -19.84 -2.71
CA ILE A 137 3.27 -19.50 -4.04
C ILE A 137 4.17 -20.62 -4.54
N LYS A 138 3.92 -21.04 -5.78
CA LYS A 138 4.65 -22.08 -6.50
C LYS A 138 5.42 -21.48 -7.67
N LEU A 139 6.67 -21.90 -7.80
CA LEU A 139 7.55 -21.47 -8.88
C LEU A 139 7.35 -22.38 -10.09
N VAL A 140 7.25 -21.81 -11.29
CA VAL A 140 6.99 -22.56 -12.53
C VAL A 140 8.21 -22.66 -13.46
N GLY A 141 9.42 -22.40 -12.94
CA GLY A 141 10.67 -22.56 -13.69
C GLY A 141 11.00 -21.42 -14.66
N HIS A 142 10.44 -20.23 -14.45
CA HIS A 142 10.71 -19.05 -15.29
C HIS A 142 11.97 -18.27 -14.84
N SER A 143 12.62 -17.56 -15.78
CA SER A 143 13.86 -16.80 -15.54
C SER A 143 13.71 -15.73 -14.44
N LEU A 144 12.53 -15.12 -14.32
CA LEU A 144 12.18 -14.19 -13.22
C LEU A 144 12.34 -14.81 -11.83
N THR A 145 12.22 -16.14 -11.73
CA THR A 145 12.27 -16.88 -10.47
C THR A 145 13.52 -17.76 -10.32
N ASN A 146 14.47 -17.64 -11.23
CA ASN A 146 15.64 -18.52 -11.28
C ASN A 146 16.51 -18.41 -10.01
N GLY A 147 16.85 -19.56 -9.42
CA GLY A 147 17.67 -19.66 -8.21
C GLY A 147 16.98 -19.22 -6.91
N ILE A 148 15.65 -19.14 -6.91
CA ILE A 148 14.83 -18.82 -5.73
C ILE A 148 14.26 -20.12 -5.16
N ARG A 149 14.29 -20.25 -3.82
CA ARG A 149 13.65 -21.35 -3.11
C ARG A 149 12.18 -21.02 -2.86
N GLU A 150 11.28 -21.98 -3.06
CA GLU A 150 9.85 -21.80 -2.76
C GLU A 150 9.60 -21.35 -1.30
N TYR A 151 10.44 -21.81 -0.37
CA TYR A 151 10.37 -21.34 1.02
C TYR A 151 10.60 -19.83 1.13
N ASP A 152 11.62 -19.29 0.45
CA ASP A 152 12.01 -17.88 0.62
C ASP A 152 11.01 -16.89 0.00
N ILE A 153 10.19 -17.33 -0.97
CA ILE A 153 9.10 -16.50 -1.54
C ILE A 153 7.82 -16.55 -0.70
N ASN A 154 7.65 -17.59 0.11
CA ASN A 154 6.47 -17.76 0.97
C ASN A 154 6.69 -17.24 2.39
N TYR A 155 7.93 -17.29 2.90
CA TYR A 155 8.23 -17.04 4.31
C TYR A 155 9.27 -15.92 4.48
N ARG A 156 8.99 -15.01 5.42
CA ARG A 156 9.94 -14.04 5.96
C ARG A 156 10.14 -14.36 7.43
N ARG A 157 11.36 -14.78 7.79
CA ARG A 157 11.73 -15.19 9.15
C ARG A 157 10.77 -16.23 9.77
N GLY A 158 10.22 -17.13 8.97
CA GLY A 158 9.26 -18.16 9.42
C GLY A 158 7.79 -17.72 9.41
N VAL A 159 7.48 -16.47 9.07
CA VAL A 159 6.10 -15.96 8.92
C VAL A 159 5.70 -15.88 7.46
N LYS A 160 4.48 -16.33 7.16
CA LYS A 160 3.85 -16.37 5.84
C LYS A 160 2.84 -15.22 5.68
N GLY A 161 2.52 -14.80 4.45
CA GLY A 161 1.48 -13.77 4.21
C GLY A 161 1.90 -12.48 3.51
N PHE A 162 3.18 -12.38 3.15
CA PHE A 162 3.75 -11.15 2.57
C PHE A 162 3.67 -11.10 1.04
N PHE A 163 3.37 -12.23 0.38
CA PHE A 163 3.51 -12.40 -1.07
C PHE A 163 2.46 -13.37 -1.67
N ASN A 164 1.32 -13.62 -1.00
CA ASN A 164 0.40 -14.70 -1.36
C ASN A 164 -1.09 -14.41 -1.08
N ARG A 165 -1.60 -13.20 -1.38
CA ARG A 165 -2.95 -12.79 -0.97
C ARG A 165 -4.06 -13.09 -1.99
N GLY A 166 -3.73 -13.11 -3.27
CA GLY A 166 -4.71 -13.33 -4.34
C GLY A 166 -4.10 -13.77 -5.65
N TYR A 167 -4.90 -13.71 -6.70
CA TYR A 167 -4.58 -14.19 -8.05
C TYR A 167 -5.36 -13.42 -9.12
N PHE A 168 -5.06 -13.70 -10.39
CA PHE A 168 -5.81 -13.24 -11.56
C PHE A 168 -6.47 -14.41 -12.28
N GLU A 169 -7.58 -14.14 -12.94
CA GLU A 169 -8.18 -15.02 -13.96
C GLU A 169 -7.87 -14.45 -15.35
N ILE A 170 -7.07 -15.15 -16.14
CA ILE A 170 -6.64 -14.73 -17.48
C ILE A 170 -6.75 -15.92 -18.44
N ASP A 171 -6.82 -15.66 -19.76
CA ASP A 171 -6.60 -16.72 -20.75
C ASP A 171 -5.09 -16.99 -20.86
N GLU A 172 -4.67 -18.15 -20.35
CA GLU A 172 -3.28 -18.55 -20.35
C GLU A 172 -2.72 -18.86 -21.74
N LYS A 173 -3.56 -18.99 -22.77
CA LYS A 173 -3.07 -19.13 -24.16
C LYS A 173 -2.39 -17.86 -24.66
N ASP A 174 -2.77 -16.72 -24.10
CA ASP A 174 -2.29 -15.41 -24.55
C ASP A 174 -1.17 -14.86 -23.66
N CYS A 175 -0.84 -15.55 -22.56
CA CYS A 175 0.05 -15.07 -21.51
C CYS A 175 1.06 -16.12 -21.06
N GLU A 176 2.30 -15.69 -20.82
CA GLU A 176 3.33 -16.52 -20.19
C GLU A 176 3.23 -16.42 -18.67
N VAL A 177 2.82 -17.50 -18.00
CA VAL A 177 2.71 -17.54 -16.53
C VAL A 177 4.07 -17.79 -15.89
N PHE A 178 4.46 -16.98 -14.90
CA PHE A 178 5.72 -17.14 -14.17
C PHE A 178 5.57 -17.35 -12.65
N LEU A 179 4.37 -17.20 -12.10
CA LEU A 179 4.04 -17.54 -10.71
C LEU A 179 2.62 -18.12 -10.61
N ARG A 180 2.48 -19.19 -9.83
CA ARG A 180 1.18 -19.76 -9.45
C ARG A 180 1.04 -19.83 -7.94
N ASP A 181 -0.16 -20.12 -7.45
CA ASP A 181 -0.35 -20.61 -6.09
C ASP A 181 -0.50 -22.14 -6.01
N SER A 182 -0.67 -22.65 -4.79
CA SER A 182 -0.88 -24.06 -4.48
C SER A 182 -2.18 -24.64 -5.05
N GLU A 183 -3.14 -23.78 -5.43
CA GLU A 183 -4.38 -24.14 -6.12
C GLU A 183 -4.25 -24.01 -7.65
N GLY A 184 -3.04 -23.77 -8.16
CA GLY A 184 -2.76 -23.58 -9.57
C GLY A 184 -3.21 -22.25 -10.15
N LYS A 185 -3.71 -21.31 -9.34
CA LYS A 185 -4.17 -19.99 -9.80
C LYS A 185 -3.00 -19.10 -10.20
N VAL A 186 -3.21 -18.25 -11.21
CA VAL A 186 -2.17 -17.36 -11.76
C VAL A 186 -1.90 -16.20 -10.82
N VAL A 187 -0.68 -16.09 -10.32
CA VAL A 187 -0.25 -15.00 -9.44
C VAL A 187 0.59 -13.97 -10.19
N GLY A 188 1.34 -14.41 -11.21
CA GLY A 188 2.14 -13.53 -12.04
C GLY A 188 2.23 -14.02 -13.47
N TYR A 189 2.06 -13.11 -14.42
CA TYR A 189 2.05 -13.40 -15.85
C TYR A 189 2.72 -12.30 -16.68
N ILE A 190 3.11 -12.65 -17.91
CA ILE A 190 3.62 -11.74 -18.93
C ILE A 190 2.69 -11.80 -20.13
N ASP A 191 2.14 -10.66 -20.54
CA ASP A 191 1.34 -10.48 -21.74
C ASP A 191 2.17 -9.73 -22.79
N ARG A 192 2.34 -10.35 -23.96
CA ARG A 192 3.03 -9.79 -25.13
C ARG A 192 2.11 -9.64 -26.35
N ILE A 193 0.82 -9.89 -26.17
CA ILE A 193 -0.17 -10.03 -27.26
C ILE A 193 -1.17 -8.87 -27.24
N SER A 194 -1.65 -8.47 -26.07
CA SER A 194 -2.76 -7.52 -25.94
C SER A 194 -2.43 -6.11 -26.45
N THR A 195 -1.15 -5.77 -26.54
CA THR A 195 -0.67 -4.49 -27.07
C THR A 195 0.60 -4.72 -27.88
N ARG A 196 1.12 -3.67 -28.54
CA ARG A 196 2.46 -3.73 -29.13
C ARG A 196 3.57 -3.79 -28.07
N GLY A 197 3.26 -3.47 -26.82
CA GLY A 197 4.14 -3.46 -25.66
C GLY A 197 4.24 -4.80 -24.96
N VAL A 198 4.73 -4.77 -23.72
CA VAL A 198 4.76 -5.94 -22.84
C VAL A 198 4.21 -5.54 -21.47
N ILE A 199 3.35 -6.38 -20.90
CA ILE A 199 2.85 -6.23 -19.54
C ILE A 199 3.40 -7.37 -18.70
N VAL A 200 4.11 -7.06 -17.63
CA VAL A 200 4.42 -7.99 -16.56
C VAL A 200 3.53 -7.64 -15.40
N SER A 201 2.68 -8.56 -14.95
CA SER A 201 1.75 -8.28 -13.86
C SER A 201 1.87 -9.32 -12.76
N THR A 202 1.78 -8.86 -11.51
CA THR A 202 1.60 -9.72 -10.34
C THR A 202 0.39 -9.29 -9.53
N ALA A 203 -0.26 -10.24 -8.86
CA ALA A 203 -1.43 -10.00 -8.02
C ALA A 203 -1.02 -9.41 -6.65
N GLY A 204 -0.44 -8.20 -6.67
CA GLY A 204 0.07 -7.54 -5.46
C GLY A 204 1.46 -8.00 -5.02
N ALA A 205 2.16 -8.79 -5.83
CA ALA A 205 3.44 -9.37 -5.44
C ALA A 205 4.60 -8.51 -5.96
N ASP A 206 5.12 -7.63 -5.10
CA ASP A 206 6.19 -6.70 -5.48
C ASP A 206 7.55 -7.42 -5.58
N LEU A 207 8.04 -7.58 -6.80
CA LEU A 207 9.29 -8.30 -7.08
C LEU A 207 10.54 -7.49 -6.70
N LEU A 208 10.43 -6.16 -6.60
CA LEU A 208 11.56 -5.29 -6.29
C LEU A 208 11.77 -5.18 -4.78
N THR A 209 10.70 -4.94 -4.02
CA THR A 209 10.81 -4.63 -2.60
C THR A 209 10.78 -5.87 -1.70
N PHE A 210 10.08 -6.94 -2.09
CA PHE A 210 9.85 -8.10 -1.20
C PHE A 210 11.14 -8.70 -0.64
N GLY A 211 12.11 -8.97 -1.51
CA GLY A 211 13.32 -9.70 -1.15
C GLY A 211 14.52 -8.82 -0.81
N VAL A 212 14.47 -7.50 -1.07
CA VAL A 212 15.67 -6.65 -1.08
C VAL A 212 16.35 -6.55 0.29
N PHE A 213 15.55 -6.59 1.36
CA PHE A 213 15.99 -6.50 2.76
C PHE A 213 16.17 -7.87 3.44
N GLU A 214 15.96 -8.97 2.70
CA GLU A 214 16.13 -10.33 3.22
C GLU A 214 17.57 -10.82 3.06
N ASN A 215 17.96 -11.83 3.83
CA ASN A 215 19.25 -12.53 3.70
C ASN A 215 19.06 -13.96 3.19
N ASN A 216 18.21 -14.12 2.16
CA ASN A 216 17.87 -15.41 1.58
C ASN A 216 17.79 -15.32 0.04
N SER A 217 17.28 -16.35 -0.64
CA SER A 217 17.25 -16.36 -2.11
C SER A 217 16.25 -15.37 -2.72
N ALA A 218 15.28 -14.84 -1.96
CA ALA A 218 14.30 -13.87 -2.47
C ALA A 218 14.93 -12.54 -2.93
N ARG A 219 16.13 -12.19 -2.44
CA ARG A 219 16.92 -11.04 -2.94
C ARG A 219 17.14 -11.07 -4.46
N ARG A 220 17.05 -12.26 -5.08
CA ARG A 220 17.21 -12.44 -6.51
C ARG A 220 16.02 -11.95 -7.33
N LEU A 221 14.83 -11.76 -6.76
CA LEU A 221 13.62 -11.38 -7.51
C LEU A 221 13.84 -10.13 -8.37
N GLY A 222 14.18 -8.99 -7.74
CA GLY A 222 14.39 -7.75 -8.48
C GLY A 222 15.58 -7.80 -9.45
N LEU A 223 16.64 -8.55 -9.12
CA LEU A 223 17.77 -8.75 -10.04
C LEU A 223 17.40 -9.61 -11.25
N ASN A 224 16.60 -10.66 -11.05
CA ASN A 224 16.08 -11.49 -12.12
C ASN A 224 15.12 -10.70 -13.00
N LEU A 225 14.30 -9.81 -12.42
CA LEU A 225 13.45 -8.89 -13.15
C LEU A 225 14.26 -7.97 -14.07
N PHE A 226 15.36 -7.38 -13.57
CA PHE A 226 16.21 -6.50 -14.39
C PHE A 226 16.96 -7.27 -15.48
N LYS A 227 17.44 -8.48 -15.17
CA LYS A 227 18.06 -9.37 -16.18
C LYS A 227 17.07 -9.76 -17.28
N TRP A 228 15.85 -10.12 -16.89
CA TRP A 228 14.76 -10.41 -17.82
C TRP A 228 14.43 -9.19 -18.67
N LEU A 229 14.30 -8.00 -18.06
CA LEU A 229 14.02 -6.75 -18.77
C LEU A 229 15.10 -6.44 -19.81
N ALA A 230 16.38 -6.57 -19.46
CA ALA A 230 17.49 -6.38 -20.39
C ALA A 230 17.42 -7.34 -21.59
N GLN A 231 17.07 -8.61 -21.34
CA GLN A 231 16.90 -9.62 -22.38
C GLN A 231 15.70 -9.31 -23.29
N GLU A 232 14.56 -8.93 -22.71
CA GLU A 232 13.34 -8.57 -23.45
C GLU A 232 13.60 -7.34 -24.35
N LEU A 233 14.24 -6.29 -23.84
CA LEU A 233 14.61 -5.11 -24.63
C LEU A 233 15.52 -5.46 -25.81
N LYS A 234 16.55 -6.29 -25.57
CA LYS A 234 17.48 -6.75 -26.62
C LYS A 234 16.79 -7.60 -27.69
N GLN A 235 15.90 -8.50 -27.29
CA GLN A 235 15.14 -9.33 -28.21
C GLN A 235 14.21 -8.48 -29.07
N ARG A 236 13.54 -7.49 -28.47
CA ARG A 236 12.62 -6.58 -29.18
C ARG A 236 13.35 -5.68 -30.17
N GLU A 237 14.52 -5.15 -29.83
CA GLU A 237 15.38 -4.43 -30.78
C GLU A 237 15.76 -5.32 -31.97
N SER A 238 16.20 -6.56 -31.70
CA SER A 238 16.57 -7.52 -32.74
C SER A 238 15.38 -7.85 -33.67
N ASN A 239 14.18 -8.02 -33.09
CA ASN A 239 12.95 -8.25 -33.84
C ASN A 239 12.56 -7.04 -34.68
N LYS A 240 12.69 -5.80 -34.16
CA LYS A 240 12.45 -4.57 -34.92
C LYS A 240 13.41 -4.45 -36.11
N ILE A 241 14.70 -4.78 -35.94
CA ILE A 241 15.69 -4.79 -37.04
C ILE A 241 15.32 -5.86 -38.09
N CYS A 242 14.87 -7.04 -37.65
CA CYS A 242 14.43 -8.10 -38.55
C CYS A 242 13.13 -7.74 -39.30
N LEU A 243 12.16 -7.11 -38.62
CA LEU A 243 10.92 -6.61 -39.22
C LEU A 243 11.17 -5.44 -40.16
N ALA A 244 12.01 -4.47 -39.81
CA ALA A 244 12.36 -3.35 -40.68
C ALA A 244 13.07 -3.83 -41.97
N SER A 245 13.95 -4.82 -41.86
CA SER A 245 14.59 -5.44 -43.04
C SER A 245 13.62 -6.25 -43.91
N ARG A 246 12.51 -6.76 -43.35
CA ARG A 246 11.43 -7.46 -44.08
C ARG A 246 10.33 -6.52 -44.61
N LEU A 247 9.99 -5.46 -43.90
CA LEU A 247 8.99 -4.45 -44.28
C LEU A 247 9.49 -3.49 -45.36
N ALA A 248 10.81 -3.39 -45.54
CA ALA A 248 11.41 -2.85 -46.76
C ALA A 248 10.99 -3.60 -48.05
N GLN A 249 10.20 -4.68 -47.93
CA GLN A 249 9.68 -5.46 -49.06
C GLN A 249 8.15 -5.55 -49.18
N ASN A 250 7.31 -5.02 -48.28
CA ASN A 250 5.86 -4.90 -48.52
C ASN A 250 5.17 -4.10 -47.39
N LEU A 251 4.24 -3.22 -47.76
CA LEU A 251 3.41 -2.41 -46.85
C LEU A 251 1.94 -2.58 -47.21
N ILE A 252 1.09 -3.03 -46.27
CA ILE A 252 -0.30 -2.55 -46.08
C ILE A 252 -0.62 -2.65 -44.58
N SER A 253 -1.31 -1.62 -44.07
CA SER A 253 -1.73 -1.40 -42.68
C SER A 253 -3.20 -1.75 -42.43
N GLU A 254 -3.56 -2.13 -41.20
CA GLU A 254 -4.93 -2.07 -40.69
C GLU A 254 -4.97 -1.50 -39.26
N GLU A 255 -6.00 -0.68 -39.01
CA GLU A 255 -6.34 -0.03 -37.75
C GLU A 255 -7.23 -0.94 -36.89
N ASN A 256 -7.13 -0.82 -35.56
CA ASN A 256 -8.04 -1.51 -34.64
C ASN A 256 -8.71 -0.52 -33.68
N GLN A 257 -10.00 -0.76 -33.46
CA GLN A 257 -10.95 0.04 -32.70
C GLN A 257 -10.79 -0.16 -31.18
N SER A 258 -10.81 0.93 -30.43
CA SER A 258 -10.87 0.93 -28.96
C SER A 258 -12.32 0.99 -28.47
N GLY A 259 -12.73 -0.02 -27.69
CA GLY A 259 -14.01 -0.02 -26.98
C GLY A 259 -13.89 0.75 -25.67
N LEU A 260 -14.71 1.79 -25.49
CA LEU A 260 -14.86 2.50 -24.22
C LEU A 260 -15.55 1.60 -23.18
N PHE A 261 -14.81 1.21 -22.14
CA PHE A 261 -15.40 0.67 -20.91
C PHE A 261 -15.80 1.83 -19.98
N HIS A 262 -17.06 1.83 -19.53
CA HIS A 262 -17.53 2.73 -18.49
C HIS A 262 -17.04 2.22 -17.13
N PHE A 263 -16.29 3.04 -16.41
CA PHE A 263 -15.72 2.72 -15.10
C PHE A 263 -16.44 3.54 -14.03
N ASP A 264 -17.16 2.86 -13.14
CA ASP A 264 -17.72 3.47 -11.94
C ASP A 264 -16.60 3.66 -10.92
N CYS A 265 -16.15 4.91 -10.79
CA CYS A 265 -15.25 5.38 -9.74
C CYS A 265 -15.94 5.43 -8.37
N ASP A 266 -17.02 4.70 -8.13
CA ASP A 266 -17.90 4.90 -6.96
C ASP A 266 -17.20 4.53 -5.65
N ILE A 267 -16.43 5.51 -5.18
CA ILE A 267 -16.11 5.82 -3.78
C ILE A 267 -17.39 6.28 -3.07
N ILE A 268 -18.46 6.56 -3.82
CA ILE A 268 -19.77 6.93 -3.29
C ILE A 268 -20.47 5.68 -2.76
N ALA A 269 -20.84 5.69 -1.48
CA ALA A 269 -21.70 4.65 -0.91
C ALA A 269 -23.02 4.61 -1.68
N SER A 270 -23.41 3.45 -2.22
CA SER A 270 -24.70 3.30 -2.89
C SER A 270 -25.84 3.72 -1.96
N GLN A 271 -26.72 4.60 -2.43
CA GLN A 271 -27.90 5.05 -1.67
C GLN A 271 -28.97 3.95 -1.62
N THR A 272 -28.85 3.00 -0.68
CA THR A 272 -29.90 2.00 -0.37
C THR A 272 -29.75 1.48 1.09
N PRO A 273 -30.81 0.96 1.72
CA PRO A 273 -31.08 1.15 3.15
C PRO A 273 -30.05 0.58 4.13
N GLN A 274 -30.04 1.21 5.31
CA GLN A 274 -29.15 1.07 6.46
C GLN A 274 -28.61 -0.34 6.76
N ASN A 275 -27.30 -0.35 7.04
CA ASN A 275 -26.54 -1.51 7.48
C ASN A 275 -27.11 -2.12 8.78
N PRO A 276 -27.41 -3.43 8.83
CA PRO A 276 -27.82 -4.12 10.05
C PRO A 276 -26.72 -4.20 11.13
N LEU A 277 -25.46 -3.83 10.82
CA LEU A 277 -24.34 -3.88 11.77
C LEU A 277 -24.24 -2.67 12.72
N ARG A 278 -24.97 -1.57 12.45
CA ARG A 278 -25.02 -0.45 13.40
C ARG A 278 -25.93 -0.83 14.57
N LYS A 279 -25.32 -1.24 15.69
CA LYS A 279 -26.05 -1.49 16.94
C LYS A 279 -26.66 -0.20 17.54
N ASN A 280 -26.12 0.96 17.17
CA ASN A 280 -26.53 2.27 17.68
C ASN A 280 -27.24 3.11 16.60
N PRO A 281 -28.42 3.68 16.85
CA PRO A 281 -29.05 4.59 15.91
C PRO A 281 -28.42 6.00 15.95
N LYS A 282 -28.13 6.54 14.75
CA LYS A 282 -27.95 7.97 14.39
C LYS A 282 -26.67 8.73 14.80
N LEU A 283 -25.47 8.17 14.63
CA LEU A 283 -24.31 9.02 14.32
C LEU A 283 -24.12 9.08 12.80
N LYS A 284 -23.99 10.28 12.24
CA LYS A 284 -23.61 10.49 10.84
C LYS A 284 -22.08 10.51 10.75
N ASN A 285 -21.48 9.70 9.89
CA ASN A 285 -20.02 9.53 9.86
C ASN A 285 -19.45 9.55 8.44
N ALA A 286 -18.14 9.77 8.36
CA ALA A 286 -17.40 9.60 7.12
C ALA A 286 -16.05 8.92 7.36
N ILE A 287 -15.47 8.39 6.29
CA ILE A 287 -14.08 7.92 6.28
C ILE A 287 -13.32 8.58 5.14
N ILE A 288 -12.11 9.07 5.41
CA ILE A 288 -11.16 9.57 4.42
C ILE A 288 -10.24 8.41 4.03
N THR A 289 -10.26 8.05 2.74
CA THR A 289 -9.39 7.02 2.16
C THR A 289 -8.62 7.58 0.98
N GLY A 290 -7.47 6.99 0.64
CA GLY A 290 -6.88 7.12 -0.68
C GLY A 290 -7.54 6.22 -1.72
N GLY A 291 -6.77 5.95 -2.78
CA GLY A 291 -7.15 5.04 -3.85
C GLY A 291 -6.27 3.79 -3.91
N ALA A 292 -5.59 3.42 -2.82
CA ALA A 292 -4.86 2.17 -2.79
C ALA A 292 -5.85 0.98 -2.70
N SER A 293 -5.44 -0.15 -3.25
CA SER A 293 -6.30 -1.33 -3.37
C SER A 293 -6.81 -1.89 -2.04
N TYR A 294 -6.01 -1.84 -0.97
CA TYR A 294 -6.42 -2.31 0.35
C TYR A 294 -7.50 -1.41 0.98
N GLU A 295 -7.45 -0.10 0.76
CA GLU A 295 -8.47 0.83 1.26
C GLU A 295 -9.82 0.56 0.60
N ARG A 296 -9.82 0.26 -0.70
CA ARG A 296 -11.01 -0.22 -1.39
C ARG A 296 -11.46 -1.56 -0.80
N ASN A 297 -10.57 -2.53 -0.71
CA ASN A 297 -10.90 -3.89 -0.30
C ASN A 297 -11.42 -3.98 1.14
N PHE A 298 -11.10 -3.03 2.02
CA PHE A 298 -11.72 -2.92 3.35
C PHE A 298 -13.26 -2.97 3.27
N PHE A 299 -13.84 -2.34 2.25
CA PHE A 299 -15.30 -2.29 2.05
C PHE A 299 -15.89 -3.52 1.37
N TYR A 300 -15.10 -4.25 0.57
CA TYR A 300 -15.59 -5.39 -0.23
C TYR A 300 -15.25 -6.75 0.38
N ASN A 301 -14.23 -6.82 1.24
CA ASN A 301 -13.88 -8.02 1.96
C ASN A 301 -14.99 -8.39 2.96
N LYS A 302 -14.96 -9.67 3.41
CA LYS A 302 -15.89 -10.20 4.42
C LYS A 302 -17.35 -10.02 3.99
N ASP A 303 -17.66 -10.44 2.76
CA ASP A 303 -19.00 -10.34 2.18
C ASP A 303 -19.56 -8.91 2.26
N ALA A 304 -18.69 -7.93 1.97
CA ALA A 304 -19.00 -6.50 2.01
C ALA A 304 -19.50 -5.99 3.38
N LYS A 305 -19.08 -6.62 4.50
CA LYS A 305 -19.46 -6.25 5.88
C LYS A 305 -19.39 -4.75 6.16
N TYR A 306 -18.32 -4.09 5.71
CA TYR A 306 -18.09 -2.66 5.99
C TYR A 306 -18.57 -1.72 4.88
N ALA A 307 -19.19 -2.22 3.80
CA ALA A 307 -19.58 -1.41 2.65
C ALA A 307 -20.52 -0.25 3.04
N HIS A 308 -21.36 -0.43 4.05
CA HIS A 308 -22.31 0.57 4.52
C HIS A 308 -22.04 1.01 5.96
N PHE A 309 -20.81 0.82 6.46
CA PHE A 309 -20.43 1.27 7.80
C PHE A 309 -20.38 2.80 7.87
N PHE A 310 -19.87 3.44 6.80
CA PHE A 310 -19.73 4.90 6.70
C PHE A 310 -20.81 5.54 5.82
N ASP A 311 -21.41 6.64 6.27
CA ASP A 311 -22.41 7.39 5.50
C ASP A 311 -21.79 8.07 4.27
N LYS A 312 -20.49 8.40 4.34
CA LYS A 312 -19.72 8.91 3.19
C LYS A 312 -18.30 8.36 3.21
N ARG A 313 -17.79 7.97 2.04
CA ARG A 313 -16.35 7.74 1.85
C ARG A 313 -15.80 8.93 1.07
N ILE A 314 -14.77 9.55 1.59
CA ILE A 314 -14.18 10.78 1.09
C ILE A 314 -12.82 10.40 0.52
N TYR A 315 -12.67 10.56 -0.78
CA TYR A 315 -11.35 10.41 -1.39
C TYR A 315 -10.42 11.52 -0.89
N HIS A 316 -9.20 11.20 -0.46
CA HIS A 316 -8.32 12.17 0.20
C HIS A 316 -8.11 13.46 -0.63
N LYS A 317 -8.17 13.38 -1.98
CA LYS A 317 -7.99 14.54 -2.88
C LYS A 317 -9.14 15.54 -2.77
N GLN A 318 -10.29 15.08 -2.28
CA GLN A 318 -11.52 15.84 -2.09
C GLN A 318 -11.72 16.28 -0.62
N ALA A 319 -10.85 15.84 0.31
CA ALA A 319 -11.01 16.11 1.74
C ALA A 319 -11.04 17.63 2.04
N LYS A 320 -10.15 18.40 1.40
CA LYS A 320 -10.09 19.86 1.58
C LYS A 320 -11.39 20.56 1.17
N ASP A 321 -12.11 20.02 0.19
CA ASP A 321 -13.33 20.61 -0.38
C ASP A 321 -14.60 20.05 0.27
N THR A 322 -14.48 19.02 1.11
CA THR A 322 -15.63 18.39 1.78
C THR A 322 -16.05 19.18 3.02
N ASP A 323 -17.34 19.49 3.16
CA ASP A 323 -17.88 20.03 4.41
C ASP A 323 -17.92 18.93 5.48
N PHE A 324 -17.13 19.08 6.57
CA PHE A 324 -17.12 18.10 7.65
C PHE A 324 -18.21 18.34 8.69
N SER A 325 -18.83 19.53 8.72
CA SER A 325 -19.86 19.87 9.72
C SER A 325 -21.13 19.03 9.62
N GLU A 326 -21.32 18.34 8.48
CA GLU A 326 -22.41 17.40 8.27
C GLU A 326 -22.25 16.08 9.04
N PHE A 327 -21.06 15.79 9.59
CA PHE A 327 -20.75 14.54 10.30
C PHE A 327 -20.61 14.76 11.80
N ASP A 328 -20.96 13.73 12.54
CA ASP A 328 -20.68 13.63 13.97
C ASP A 328 -19.25 13.17 14.24
N TYR A 329 -18.72 12.30 13.36
CA TYR A 329 -17.33 11.93 13.37
C TYR A 329 -16.78 11.58 12.00
N ILE A 330 -15.48 11.75 11.82
CA ILE A 330 -14.74 11.32 10.64
C ILE A 330 -13.64 10.34 11.03
N VAL A 331 -13.38 9.35 10.19
CA VAL A 331 -12.26 8.43 10.31
C VAL A 331 -11.21 8.78 9.27
N ILE A 332 -9.94 8.85 9.65
CA ILE A 332 -8.80 8.90 8.74
C ILE A 332 -8.24 7.49 8.66
N ALA A 333 -8.37 6.87 7.48
CA ALA A 333 -7.83 5.53 7.24
C ALA A 333 -6.31 5.52 7.38
N SER A 334 -5.76 4.39 7.81
CA SER A 334 -4.32 4.18 7.85
C SER A 334 -3.71 4.37 6.46
N ARG A 335 -2.52 4.96 6.40
CA ARG A 335 -1.78 5.22 5.15
C ARG A 335 -2.50 6.12 4.14
N ALA A 336 -3.48 6.90 4.60
CA ALA A 336 -4.00 8.03 3.84
C ALA A 336 -2.87 9.04 3.58
N ASN A 337 -2.75 9.52 2.34
CA ASN A 337 -1.59 10.31 1.93
C ASN A 337 -1.56 11.70 2.61
N PRO A 338 -0.52 12.01 3.41
CA PRO A 338 -0.41 13.28 4.12
C PRO A 338 -0.43 14.53 3.24
N ARG A 339 -0.01 14.44 1.96
CA ARG A 339 -0.04 15.54 0.98
C ARG A 339 -1.44 16.16 0.85
N PHE A 340 -2.48 15.35 1.01
CA PHE A 340 -3.87 15.82 0.91
C PHE A 340 -4.53 16.05 2.27
N LEU A 341 -3.96 15.51 3.35
CA LEU A 341 -4.43 15.75 4.72
C LEU A 341 -3.88 17.06 5.30
N LEU A 342 -2.63 17.42 4.99
CA LEU A 342 -1.98 18.65 5.47
C LEU A 342 -2.80 19.92 5.17
N PRO A 343 -3.34 20.12 3.95
CA PRO A 343 -4.23 21.26 3.67
C PRO A 343 -5.55 21.26 4.46
N CYS A 344 -5.91 20.14 5.10
CA CYS A 344 -7.12 20.02 5.92
C CYS A 344 -6.87 20.34 7.40
N LYS A 345 -5.64 20.67 7.82
CA LYS A 345 -5.26 20.86 9.23
C LYS A 345 -6.20 21.77 10.00
N ASP A 346 -6.41 23.00 9.49
CA ASP A 346 -7.28 23.97 10.16
C ASP A 346 -8.74 23.51 10.18
N LYS A 347 -9.20 22.82 9.13
CA LYS A 347 -10.55 22.24 9.07
C LYS A 347 -10.74 21.12 10.09
N PHE A 348 -9.73 20.27 10.30
CA PHE A 348 -9.77 19.23 11.33
C PHE A 348 -9.80 19.85 12.73
N LEU A 349 -8.99 20.88 12.97
CA LEU A 349 -8.99 21.63 14.22
C LEU A 349 -10.36 22.30 14.48
N ASP A 350 -10.93 22.96 13.47
CA ASP A 350 -12.24 23.59 13.59
C ASP A 350 -13.36 22.56 13.80
N PHE A 351 -13.29 21.41 13.12
CA PHE A 351 -14.23 20.32 13.32
C PHE A 351 -14.21 19.82 14.77
N LEU A 352 -13.01 19.59 15.33
CA LEU A 352 -12.81 19.21 16.74
C LEU A 352 -13.32 20.30 17.70
N LYS A 353 -12.99 21.57 17.48
CA LYS A 353 -13.45 22.70 18.30
C LYS A 353 -14.97 22.85 18.30
N ASN A 354 -15.63 22.53 17.19
CA ASN A 354 -17.07 22.64 17.05
C ASN A 354 -17.85 21.41 17.55
N GLY A 355 -17.16 20.38 18.05
CA GLY A 355 -17.77 19.19 18.67
C GLY A 355 -17.82 17.95 17.79
N GLY A 356 -17.28 18.02 16.56
CA GLY A 356 -17.06 16.86 15.71
C GLY A 356 -15.89 16.02 16.22
N SER A 357 -15.95 14.70 16.05
CA SER A 357 -14.89 13.80 16.53
C SER A 357 -14.05 13.20 15.40
N ILE A 358 -12.75 13.00 15.60
CA ILE A 358 -11.87 12.38 14.61
C ILE A 358 -11.33 11.07 15.17
N VAL A 359 -11.34 10.01 14.37
CA VAL A 359 -10.62 8.76 14.63
C VAL A 359 -9.49 8.63 13.62
N SER A 360 -8.26 8.40 14.07
CA SER A 360 -7.10 8.19 13.18
C SER A 360 -6.47 6.83 13.43
N PHE A 361 -6.30 6.04 12.37
CA PHE A 361 -5.61 4.75 12.40
C PHE A 361 -4.17 4.86 11.90
N GLY A 362 -3.27 4.07 12.47
CA GLY A 362 -1.88 3.94 12.03
C GLY A 362 -0.98 5.13 12.37
N GLU A 363 0.03 5.32 11.54
CA GLU A 363 1.10 6.29 11.74
C GLU A 363 0.63 7.71 11.40
N ILE A 364 1.01 8.70 12.23
CA ILE A 364 0.78 10.12 11.94
C ILE A 364 2.16 10.79 11.84
N THR A 365 2.73 10.75 10.64
CA THR A 365 4.11 11.18 10.38
C THR A 365 4.24 12.65 9.99
N GLN A 366 3.12 13.36 9.85
CA GLN A 366 3.06 14.75 9.42
C GLN A 366 2.04 15.53 10.26
N ASP A 367 2.22 16.84 10.34
CA ASP A 367 1.48 17.74 11.22
C ASP A 367 0.11 18.17 10.64
N TYR A 368 -0.74 17.20 10.30
CA TYR A 368 -2.10 17.43 9.79
C TYR A 368 -3.19 17.32 10.87
N LEU A 369 -2.89 16.72 12.03
CA LEU A 369 -3.79 16.68 13.20
C LEU A 369 -3.16 17.46 14.37
N PRO A 370 -3.96 18.15 15.20
CA PRO A 370 -3.43 18.90 16.33
C PRO A 370 -2.95 17.97 17.45
N ASN A 371 -1.99 18.46 18.25
CA ASN A 371 -1.48 17.79 19.46
C ASN A 371 -0.95 16.36 19.24
N ILE A 372 -0.39 16.07 18.06
CA ILE A 372 0.25 14.78 17.78
C ILE A 372 1.76 14.90 17.97
N ALA A 373 2.31 14.03 18.82
CA ALA A 373 3.74 13.75 18.87
C ALA A 373 3.96 12.25 18.66
N TRP A 374 4.70 11.90 17.59
CA TRP A 374 4.91 10.53 17.11
C TRP A 374 6.37 10.10 17.23
N LYS A 375 6.59 8.83 17.57
CA LYS A 375 7.90 8.18 17.48
C LYS A 375 7.77 6.85 16.74
N GLU A 376 8.52 6.75 15.66
CA GLU A 376 8.63 5.56 14.84
C GLU A 376 9.37 4.42 15.58
N TYR A 377 8.89 3.19 15.40
CA TYR A 377 9.58 1.98 15.82
C TYR A 377 9.68 0.96 14.69
N GLY A 378 10.75 0.15 14.74
CA GLY A 378 10.85 -1.01 13.87
C GLY A 378 9.71 -2.00 14.14
N VAL A 379 8.96 -2.34 13.10
CA VAL A 379 7.80 -3.22 13.24
C VAL A 379 8.23 -4.68 13.43
N ASN A 380 7.77 -5.30 14.52
CA ASN A 380 7.99 -6.71 14.78
C ASN A 380 6.80 -7.56 14.30
N PHE A 381 6.90 -8.13 13.11
CA PHE A 381 5.87 -8.98 12.51
C PHE A 381 5.90 -10.45 12.95
N TRP A 382 6.71 -10.83 13.94
CA TRP A 382 6.97 -12.24 14.27
C TRP A 382 7.28 -12.48 15.75
N TRP A 383 6.82 -11.58 16.63
CA TRP A 383 7.09 -11.69 18.07
C TRP A 383 6.62 -13.03 18.67
N TRP A 384 5.56 -13.62 18.11
CA TRP A 384 4.96 -14.87 18.58
C TRP A 384 5.74 -16.13 18.20
N LEU A 385 6.82 -16.02 17.39
CA LEU A 385 7.62 -17.19 17.02
C LEU A 385 8.45 -17.73 18.18
N SER A 386 8.78 -16.89 19.15
CA SER A 386 9.48 -17.31 20.36
C SER A 386 8.48 -17.83 21.37
N GLU A 387 8.70 -19.04 21.87
CA GLU A 387 7.86 -19.63 22.92
C GLU A 387 7.83 -18.72 24.16
N GLY A 388 6.63 -18.44 24.67
CA GLY A 388 6.42 -17.56 25.82
C GLY A 388 6.59 -16.07 25.54
N ALA A 389 6.90 -15.66 24.31
CA ALA A 389 6.97 -14.25 23.97
C ALA A 389 5.58 -13.59 23.98
N ASP A 390 5.57 -12.32 24.34
CA ASP A 390 4.39 -11.48 24.40
C ASP A 390 4.69 -10.11 23.80
N MET A 391 3.67 -9.48 23.23
CA MET A 391 3.70 -8.06 22.91
C MET A 391 3.17 -7.31 24.14
N PRO A 392 4.04 -6.67 24.95
CA PRO A 392 3.65 -6.19 26.25
C PRO A 392 2.82 -4.91 26.10
N PHE A 393 1.51 -5.07 26.24
CA PHE A 393 0.58 -3.96 26.32
C PHE A 393 -0.06 -3.91 27.70
N VAL A 394 -0.25 -2.68 28.18
CA VAL A 394 -0.88 -2.38 29.46
C VAL A 394 -2.15 -1.59 29.20
N VAL A 395 -3.29 -2.15 29.63
CA VAL A 395 -4.59 -1.46 29.58
C VAL A 395 -4.66 -0.46 30.72
N CYS A 396 -4.85 0.82 30.40
CA CYS A 396 -5.06 1.86 31.41
C CYS A 396 -6.46 1.72 32.04
N GLU A 397 -6.70 2.31 33.22
CA GLU A 397 -8.02 2.28 33.88
C GLU A 397 -9.15 2.75 32.96
N SER A 398 -8.92 3.84 32.24
CA SER A 398 -9.81 4.41 31.22
C SER A 398 -10.07 3.49 30.03
N GLY A 399 -9.16 2.54 29.75
CA GLY A 399 -9.29 1.56 28.68
C GLY A 399 -10.10 0.31 29.06
N LYS A 400 -10.39 0.08 30.34
CA LYS A 400 -11.11 -1.14 30.77
C LYS A 400 -12.43 -1.34 30.05
N SER A 401 -13.21 -0.28 29.86
CA SER A 401 -14.51 -0.35 29.15
C SER A 401 -14.41 -0.82 27.69
N LEU A 402 -13.27 -0.60 27.03
CA LEU A 402 -12.99 -1.14 25.69
C LEU A 402 -12.62 -2.62 25.77
N PHE A 403 -11.70 -2.97 26.68
CA PHE A 403 -11.17 -4.33 26.82
C PHE A 403 -12.05 -5.29 27.64
N GLU A 404 -13.18 -4.82 28.18
CA GLU A 404 -14.28 -5.68 28.65
C GLU A 404 -15.06 -6.27 27.46
N LYS A 405 -15.07 -5.59 26.32
CA LYS A 405 -15.76 -6.04 25.09
C LYS A 405 -14.89 -6.93 24.20
N MET A 406 -13.57 -6.86 24.36
CA MET A 406 -12.62 -7.69 23.62
C MET A 406 -11.39 -8.03 24.44
N SER A 407 -10.84 -9.22 24.23
CA SER A 407 -9.56 -9.60 24.82
C SER A 407 -8.44 -8.64 24.41
N LEU A 408 -7.54 -8.30 25.33
CA LEU A 408 -6.31 -7.55 25.02
C LEU A 408 -5.49 -8.21 23.90
N PHE A 409 -5.53 -9.55 23.82
CA PHE A 409 -4.84 -10.33 22.79
C PHE A 409 -5.35 -10.02 21.37
N THR A 410 -6.55 -9.47 21.24
CA THR A 410 -7.12 -9.00 19.98
C THR A 410 -6.32 -7.83 19.42
N ALA A 411 -5.74 -6.96 20.26
CA ALA A 411 -4.90 -5.83 19.84
C ALA A 411 -3.43 -6.21 19.59
N LYS A 412 -3.01 -7.42 19.97
CA LYS A 412 -1.61 -7.88 19.86
C LYS A 412 -1.34 -8.49 18.48
N TRP A 413 -1.01 -7.65 17.49
CA TRP A 413 -0.44 -8.09 16.20
C TRP A 413 0.90 -7.40 15.92
N HIS A 414 0.92 -6.10 15.65
CA HIS A 414 2.08 -5.22 15.54
C HIS A 414 1.62 -3.77 15.59
N TYR A 415 2.54 -2.87 15.93
CA TYR A 415 2.35 -1.43 15.91
C TYR A 415 3.61 -0.78 15.33
N HIS A 416 3.45 0.41 14.75
CA HIS A 416 4.50 1.10 13.99
C HIS A 416 5.27 2.14 14.81
N GLY A 417 4.81 2.40 16.04
CA GLY A 417 5.34 3.45 16.88
C GLY A 417 4.41 3.78 18.02
N ALA A 418 4.79 4.78 18.79
CA ALA A 418 4.02 5.24 19.93
C ALA A 418 3.82 6.76 19.91
N PHE A 419 2.79 7.20 20.62
CA PHE A 419 2.44 8.60 20.77
C PHE A 419 2.81 9.15 22.14
N TYR A 420 3.10 10.45 22.17
CA TYR A 420 3.29 11.25 23.38
C TYR A 420 2.15 12.28 23.48
N PRO A 421 1.03 11.89 24.07
CA PRO A 421 -0.17 12.73 24.06
C PRO A 421 -0.01 14.00 24.93
N PRO A 422 -0.83 15.04 24.69
CA PRO A 422 -0.82 16.26 25.50
C PRO A 422 -1.27 15.97 26.95
N LYS A 423 -1.10 16.97 27.83
CA LYS A 423 -1.46 16.84 29.26
C LYS A 423 -2.92 16.42 29.46
N ASP A 424 -3.83 17.00 28.68
CA ASP A 424 -5.27 16.75 28.77
C ASP A 424 -5.67 15.63 27.80
N CYS A 425 -5.27 14.40 28.13
CA CYS A 425 -5.61 13.19 27.37
C CYS A 425 -6.13 12.06 28.26
N ILE A 426 -6.78 11.10 27.62
CA ILE A 426 -7.20 9.84 28.21
C ILE A 426 -6.43 8.71 27.52
N ASN A 427 -5.41 8.19 28.20
CA ASN A 427 -4.67 7.02 27.72
C ASN A 427 -5.53 5.75 27.87
N ILE A 428 -5.54 4.89 26.86
CA ILE A 428 -6.38 3.69 26.80
C ILE A 428 -5.53 2.43 26.80
N LEU A 429 -4.49 2.43 25.97
CA LEU A 429 -3.55 1.33 25.82
C LEU A 429 -2.14 1.90 25.72
N GLN A 430 -1.21 1.32 26.48
CA GLN A 430 0.20 1.70 26.49
C GLN A 430 1.09 0.50 26.19
N ASN A 431 2.30 0.77 25.71
CA ASN A 431 3.38 -0.23 25.71
C ASN A 431 4.03 -0.33 27.10
N GLU A 432 5.01 -1.21 27.24
CA GLU A 432 5.77 -1.45 28.47
C GLU A 432 6.57 -0.25 28.98
N LEU A 433 6.82 0.74 28.11
CA LEU A 433 7.51 1.98 28.45
C LEU A 433 6.53 3.08 28.92
N GLY A 434 5.23 2.80 28.95
CA GLY A 434 4.19 3.77 29.28
C GLY A 434 3.85 4.73 28.14
N GLU A 435 4.33 4.46 26.93
CA GLU A 435 4.05 5.27 25.74
C GLU A 435 2.69 4.87 25.14
N ALA A 436 1.94 5.84 24.60
CA ALA A 436 0.57 5.61 24.19
C ALA A 436 0.48 4.88 22.84
N ILE A 437 -0.29 3.78 22.81
CA ILE A 437 -0.68 3.04 21.60
C ILE A 437 -2.10 3.41 21.18
N ILE A 438 -2.98 3.66 22.15
CA ILE A 438 -4.33 4.18 21.96
C ILE A 438 -4.54 5.29 22.99
N TYR A 439 -4.95 6.48 22.55
CA TYR A 439 -5.40 7.55 23.44
C TYR A 439 -6.52 8.39 22.81
N LYS A 440 -7.22 9.13 23.66
CA LYS A 440 -8.19 10.17 23.28
C LYS A 440 -7.70 11.52 23.79
N ASP A 441 -7.50 12.47 22.88
CA ASP A 441 -7.30 13.88 23.24
C ASP A 441 -8.67 14.53 23.53
N ILE A 442 -8.78 15.20 24.68
CA ILE A 442 -9.99 15.88 25.16
C ILE A 442 -9.81 17.40 25.26
N SER A 443 -8.76 17.93 24.64
CA SER A 443 -8.48 19.38 24.58
C SER A 443 -9.53 20.18 23.81
N PHE A 444 -10.48 19.51 23.14
CA PHE A 444 -11.50 20.12 22.28
C PHE A 444 -12.90 19.72 22.74
N LYS A 445 -13.92 20.42 22.21
CA LYS A 445 -15.31 20.04 22.41
C LYS A 445 -15.62 18.66 21.82
N GLY A 446 -14.97 18.30 20.72
CA GLY A 446 -15.00 16.97 20.12
C GLY A 446 -13.87 16.08 20.64
N GLY A 447 -13.93 14.78 20.35
CA GLY A 447 -12.86 13.85 20.69
C GLY A 447 -11.93 13.56 19.52
N LEU A 448 -10.62 13.58 19.76
CA LEU A 448 -9.64 13.05 18.82
C LEU A 448 -9.13 11.70 19.36
N TYR A 449 -9.55 10.61 18.73
CA TYR A 449 -9.16 9.24 19.06
C TYR A 449 -8.06 8.83 18.11
N VAL A 450 -6.92 8.38 18.64
CA VAL A 450 -5.81 7.94 17.80
C VAL A 450 -5.27 6.61 18.27
N THR A 451 -4.83 5.81 17.31
CA THR A 451 -4.14 4.56 17.58
C THR A 451 -3.04 4.30 16.57
N SER A 452 -1.92 3.72 17.02
CA SER A 452 -0.83 3.29 16.13
C SER A 452 -1.11 1.95 15.46
N LEU A 453 -2.27 1.35 15.74
CA LEU A 453 -2.79 0.15 15.11
C LEU A 453 -3.55 0.51 13.84
N ASP A 454 -3.47 -0.38 12.84
CA ASP A 454 -3.99 -0.19 11.48
C ASP A 454 -4.98 -1.30 11.07
N PRO A 455 -6.09 -1.48 11.82
CA PRO A 455 -7.02 -2.60 11.60
C PRO A 455 -7.66 -2.56 10.20
N ASP A 456 -7.92 -1.36 9.67
CA ASP A 456 -8.49 -1.11 8.35
C ASP A 456 -7.57 -1.60 7.23
N PHE A 457 -6.25 -1.37 7.34
CA PHE A 457 -5.27 -1.90 6.39
C PHE A 457 -5.29 -3.42 6.36
N HIS A 458 -5.22 -4.08 7.51
CA HIS A 458 -5.18 -5.55 7.57
C HIS A 458 -6.51 -6.20 7.16
N LEU A 459 -7.64 -5.55 7.47
CA LEU A 459 -8.95 -5.95 6.95
C LEU A 459 -8.99 -5.82 5.43
N GLY A 460 -8.47 -4.73 4.87
CA GLY A 460 -8.37 -4.49 3.45
C GLY A 460 -7.45 -5.45 2.71
N GLN A 461 -6.31 -5.79 3.31
CA GLN A 461 -5.40 -6.79 2.79
C GLN A 461 -5.89 -8.23 3.01
N GLY A 462 -6.78 -8.44 3.98
CA GLY A 462 -7.52 -9.67 4.17
C GLY A 462 -6.78 -10.79 4.89
N PHE A 463 -5.77 -10.49 5.73
CA PHE A 463 -4.85 -11.51 6.28
C PHE A 463 -4.65 -11.54 7.80
N MET A 464 -5.39 -10.73 8.58
CA MET A 464 -5.29 -10.73 10.05
C MET A 464 -6.68 -10.91 10.69
N PRO A 465 -7.15 -12.13 10.94
CA PRO A 465 -8.52 -12.36 11.43
C PRO A 465 -8.88 -11.60 12.71
N LYS A 466 -7.90 -11.32 13.58
CA LYS A 466 -8.12 -10.58 14.83
C LYS A 466 -8.47 -9.10 14.64
N THR A 467 -8.17 -8.50 13.48
CA THR A 467 -8.44 -7.07 13.27
C THR A 467 -9.92 -6.80 13.04
N GLU A 468 -10.69 -7.82 12.65
CA GLU A 468 -12.15 -7.75 12.54
C GLU A 468 -12.84 -7.49 13.89
N PRO A 469 -12.69 -8.36 14.92
CA PRO A 469 -13.27 -8.07 16.23
C PRO A 469 -12.61 -6.86 16.91
N PHE A 470 -11.35 -6.51 16.58
CA PHE A 470 -10.78 -5.25 17.06
C PHE A 470 -11.55 -4.05 16.51
N PHE A 471 -11.67 -3.95 15.19
CA PHE A 471 -12.33 -2.82 14.52
C PHE A 471 -13.77 -2.67 14.99
N ASP A 472 -14.52 -3.77 15.04
CA ASP A 472 -15.92 -3.77 15.47
C ASP A 472 -16.08 -3.21 16.89
N ASN A 473 -15.31 -3.74 17.85
CA ASN A 473 -15.42 -3.34 19.25
C ASN A 473 -14.84 -1.94 19.51
N PHE A 474 -13.76 -1.57 18.81
CA PHE A 474 -13.14 -0.25 18.93
C PHE A 474 -14.07 0.84 18.40
N MET A 475 -14.64 0.66 17.22
CA MET A 475 -15.60 1.62 16.67
C MET A 475 -16.88 1.67 17.51
N GLU A 476 -17.41 0.54 17.99
CA GLU A 476 -18.56 0.52 18.89
C GLU A 476 -18.27 1.29 20.19
N TRP A 477 -17.07 1.15 20.75
CA TRP A 477 -16.65 1.89 21.94
C TRP A 477 -16.57 3.41 21.69
N ILE A 478 -15.97 3.84 20.57
CA ILE A 478 -15.90 5.26 20.17
C ILE A 478 -17.31 5.84 19.99
N GLU A 479 -18.20 5.16 19.26
CA GLU A 479 -19.56 5.66 19.01
C GLU A 479 -20.34 5.83 20.33
N ASN A 480 -20.19 4.89 21.27
CA ASN A 480 -20.80 4.99 22.59
C ASN A 480 -20.25 6.17 23.39
N ASP A 481 -18.95 6.43 23.31
CA ASP A 481 -18.31 7.57 23.98
C ASP A 481 -18.80 8.92 23.41
N ILE A 482 -18.89 9.03 22.08
CA ILE A 482 -19.45 10.21 21.39
C ILE A 482 -20.90 10.45 21.83
N LEU A 483 -21.73 9.40 21.88
CA LEU A 483 -23.13 9.51 22.30
C LEU A 483 -23.27 9.97 23.76
N LYS A 484 -22.46 9.42 24.68
CA LYS A 484 -22.45 9.84 26.09
C LYS A 484 -22.10 11.32 26.22
N HIS A 485 -21.06 11.78 25.52
CA HIS A 485 -20.66 13.18 25.53
C HIS A 485 -21.80 14.09 25.02
N LYS A 486 -22.45 13.73 23.91
CA LYS A 486 -23.60 14.48 23.37
C LYS A 486 -24.82 14.50 24.30
N LEU A 487 -25.07 13.42 25.04
CA LEU A 487 -26.18 13.36 26.01
C LEU A 487 -25.89 14.21 27.26
N GLY A 488 -24.66 14.20 27.76
CA GLY A 488 -24.23 15.04 28.88
C GLY A 488 -24.45 16.54 28.60
N HIS A 489 -24.00 17.02 27.43
CA HIS A 489 -24.24 18.41 26.99
C HIS A 489 -25.72 18.78 26.90
N LYS A 490 -26.61 17.84 26.54
CA LYS A 490 -28.06 18.10 26.47
C LYS A 490 -28.72 18.24 27.85
N LEU A 491 -28.18 17.57 28.87
CA LEU A 491 -28.70 17.65 30.24
C LEU A 491 -28.26 18.95 30.90
N GLU A 492 -26.99 19.34 30.77
CA GLU A 492 -26.46 20.62 31.28
C GLU A 492 -27.18 21.84 30.67
N HIS A 493 -27.48 21.81 29.36
CA HIS A 493 -28.25 22.87 28.71
C HIS A 493 -29.74 22.93 29.11
N LYS A 494 -30.30 21.85 29.66
CA LYS A 494 -31.68 21.84 30.20
C LYS A 494 -31.73 22.35 31.64
N GLU A 495 -30.67 22.20 32.41
CA GLU A 495 -30.58 22.71 33.79
C GLU A 495 -30.16 24.20 33.84
N ALA A 496 -29.57 24.71 32.75
CA ALA A 496 -29.19 26.13 32.61
C ALA A 496 -30.27 27.04 31.99
N LYS A 497 -31.49 26.53 31.75
CA LYS A 497 -32.68 27.28 31.31
C LYS A 497 -33.76 27.17 32.37
#